data_AF-A0A931BQ52-F1
#
_entry.id   AF-A0A931BQ52-F1
#
_cell.length_a   1.000
_cell.length_b   1.000
_cell.length_c   1.000
_cell.angle_alpha   90.00
_cell.angle_beta   90.00
_cell.angle_gamma   90.00
#
_symmetry.space_group_name_H-M   'P 1'
#
loop_
_entity.id
_entity.type
_entity.pdbx_description
1 polymer ?
#
loop_
_entity_poly.entity_id
_entity_poly.type
_entity_poly.pdbx_seq_one_letter_code
_entity_poly.pdbx_strand_id
1 'polypeptide(L)'
;MAVKQNNRNPFKGLQFTADIILWVVRWYLQFPISYRDLEHMLSDRGVKVDHTTLFRWIRAYAPELDKRVRPHLQMTNGSWRVDETYIRAKGQWIYLYGAVDARGQTIDFLLSPRRDAAAARRFFREALKQPHTVNPRTITVDKGAAYPIAAKAMKRDGELGRFAKFRQVKFLNNIVEQDHRRIKRLVLPGLGFKSFVSGSGTIAGYEAMAMMCKGHVASAPANDMMAQSDFVTALFSAAA
;
A
#
# COMPACT_ATOMS: atom_id res chain seq x y z
N MET A 1 3.11 -26.20 -5.36
CA MET A 1 3.69 -25.64 -6.60
C MET A 1 4.67 -24.54 -6.21
N ALA A 2 5.96 -24.76 -6.40
CA ALA A 2 6.99 -23.76 -6.12
C ALA A 2 6.85 -22.60 -7.11
N VAL A 3 6.54 -21.40 -6.61
CA VAL A 3 6.61 -20.17 -7.40
C VAL A 3 8.09 -19.97 -7.74
N LYS A 4 8.46 -20.09 -9.03
CA LYS A 4 9.77 -19.70 -9.52
C LYS A 4 9.96 -18.21 -9.22
N GLN A 5 10.66 -17.88 -8.14
CA GLN A 5 11.21 -16.55 -7.96
C GLN A 5 12.29 -16.37 -9.02
N ASN A 6 12.03 -15.46 -9.95
CA ASN A 6 13.00 -15.12 -10.99
C ASN A 6 14.13 -14.33 -10.30
N ASN A 7 15.20 -15.03 -9.96
CA ASN A 7 16.33 -14.54 -9.17
C ASN A 7 17.23 -13.64 -10.03
N ARG A 8 16.83 -12.38 -10.22
CA ARG A 8 17.65 -11.35 -10.87
C ARG A 8 17.93 -10.26 -9.85
N ASN A 9 19.22 -10.03 -9.56
CA ASN A 9 19.67 -8.91 -8.74
C ASN A 9 18.99 -7.60 -9.22
N PRO A 10 18.12 -6.98 -8.40
CA PRO A 10 17.30 -5.86 -8.81
C PRO A 10 18.09 -4.55 -8.99
N PHE A 11 19.38 -4.55 -8.65
CA PHE A 11 20.28 -3.40 -8.75
C PHE A 11 21.39 -3.56 -9.79
N LYS A 12 21.38 -4.66 -10.56
CA LYS A 12 22.42 -4.94 -11.55
C LYS A 12 22.50 -3.80 -12.59
N GLY A 13 23.70 -3.22 -12.74
CA GLY A 13 23.99 -2.17 -13.73
C GLY A 13 23.66 -0.74 -13.28
N LEU A 14 23.34 -0.52 -12.00
CA LEU A 14 23.14 0.82 -11.45
C LEU A 14 24.47 1.42 -10.97
N GLN A 15 24.61 2.72 -11.19
CA GLN A 15 25.78 3.49 -10.75
C GLN A 15 25.88 3.63 -9.23
N PHE A 16 24.75 3.53 -8.53
CA PHE A 16 24.65 3.71 -7.08
C PHE A 16 24.50 2.36 -6.38
N THR A 17 25.00 2.28 -5.14
CA THR A 17 24.85 1.08 -4.31
C THR A 17 23.38 0.82 -3.97
N ALA A 18 23.04 -0.45 -3.77
CA ALA A 18 21.69 -0.86 -3.36
C ALA A 18 21.24 -0.12 -2.09
N ASP A 19 22.13 0.08 -1.13
CA ASP A 19 21.84 0.74 0.14
C ASP A 19 21.37 2.18 -0.04
N ILE A 20 22.06 2.97 -0.88
CA ILE A 20 21.67 4.35 -1.17
C ILE A 20 20.27 4.38 -1.81
N ILE A 21 20.02 3.50 -2.77
CA ILE A 21 18.73 3.41 -3.46
C ILE A 21 17.63 3.06 -2.47
N LEU A 22 17.85 2.07 -1.62
CA LEU A 22 16.86 1.63 -0.63
C LEU A 22 16.60 2.69 0.44
N TRP A 23 17.61 3.46 0.88
CA TRP A 23 17.41 4.60 1.77
C TRP A 23 16.49 5.64 1.16
N VAL A 24 16.77 6.06 -0.08
CA VAL A 24 15.95 7.02 -0.82
C VAL A 24 14.52 6.52 -0.98
N VAL A 25 14.36 5.27 -1.40
CA VAL A 25 13.04 4.67 -1.60
C VAL A 25 12.25 4.67 -0.30
N ARG A 26 12.85 4.24 0.81
CA ARG A 26 12.19 4.23 2.12
C ARG A 26 11.84 5.62 2.61
N TRP A 27 12.76 6.58 2.55
CA TRP A 27 12.52 7.95 3.01
C TRP A 27 11.39 8.61 2.24
N TYR A 28 11.39 8.49 0.92
CA TYR A 28 10.32 9.04 0.09
C TYR A 28 8.96 8.38 0.39
N LEU A 29 8.94 7.07 0.62
CA LEU A 29 7.68 6.35 0.87
C LEU A 29 7.13 6.52 2.29
N GLN A 30 7.96 6.98 3.23
CA GLN A 30 7.61 7.14 4.64
C GLN A 30 7.28 8.58 5.02
N PHE A 31 7.93 9.56 4.39
CA PHE A 31 7.86 10.97 4.78
C PHE A 31 7.34 11.86 3.63
N PRO A 32 6.66 12.98 3.93
CA PRO A 32 6.14 13.90 2.93
C PRO A 32 7.25 14.76 2.32
N ILE A 33 8.16 14.15 1.56
CA ILE A 33 9.36 14.77 0.99
C ILE A 33 9.21 14.85 -0.54
N SER A 34 9.56 15.98 -1.17
CA SER A 34 9.57 16.06 -2.63
C SER A 34 10.85 15.43 -3.22
N TYR A 35 10.83 15.06 -4.51
CA TYR A 35 12.04 14.56 -5.17
C TYR A 35 13.20 15.56 -5.15
N ARG A 36 12.90 16.86 -5.20
CA ARG A 36 13.92 17.92 -5.16
C ARG A 36 14.52 18.06 -3.76
N ASP A 37 13.68 17.98 -2.71
CA ASP A 37 14.17 18.00 -1.32
C ASP A 37 15.07 16.79 -1.06
N LEU A 38 14.69 15.62 -1.57
CA LEU A 38 15.46 14.40 -1.44
C LEU A 38 16.81 14.47 -2.18
N GLU A 39 16.84 15.09 -3.36
CA GLU A 39 18.08 15.43 -4.07
C GLU A 39 18.99 16.34 -3.22
N HIS A 40 18.45 17.39 -2.59
CA HIS A 40 19.22 18.24 -1.69
C HIS A 40 19.76 17.49 -0.46
N MET A 41 18.93 16.64 0.16
CA MET A 41 19.31 15.81 1.31
C MET A 41 20.43 14.80 0.99
N LEU A 42 20.51 14.34 -0.25
CA LEU A 42 21.56 13.45 -0.73
C LEU A 42 22.83 14.22 -1.07
N SER A 43 22.70 15.41 -1.67
CA SER A 43 23.84 16.30 -1.94
C SER A 43 24.57 16.69 -0.66
N ASP A 44 23.84 16.96 0.43
CA ASP A 44 24.41 17.23 1.77
C ASP A 44 25.26 16.05 2.28
N ARG A 45 24.92 14.82 1.89
CA ARG A 45 25.68 13.59 2.19
C ARG A 45 26.74 13.24 1.14
N GLY A 46 27.04 14.15 0.21
CA GLY A 46 28.01 13.94 -0.86
C GLY A 46 27.53 13.06 -2.02
N VAL A 47 26.25 12.68 -2.06
CA VAL A 47 25.65 11.86 -3.13
C VAL A 47 24.99 12.77 -4.16
N LYS A 48 25.63 12.95 -5.32
CA LYS A 48 25.09 13.74 -6.43
C LYS A 48 24.16 12.88 -7.28
N VAL A 49 22.86 13.16 -7.23
CA VAL A 49 21.84 12.45 -8.01
C VAL A 49 20.70 13.39 -8.38
N ASP A 50 20.27 13.36 -9.64
CA ASP A 50 19.18 14.20 -10.12
C ASP A 50 17.81 13.65 -9.69
N HIS A 51 16.87 14.52 -9.32
CA HIS A 51 15.50 14.19 -8.93
C HIS A 51 14.76 13.28 -9.94
N THR A 52 15.06 13.34 -11.24
CA THR A 52 14.46 12.43 -12.24
C THR A 52 14.96 10.99 -12.09
N THR A 53 16.19 10.80 -11.60
CA THR A 53 16.74 9.48 -11.25
C THR A 53 16.03 8.93 -10.02
N LEU A 54 15.81 9.77 -9.00
CA LEU A 54 15.03 9.40 -7.82
C LEU A 54 13.61 8.98 -8.19
N PHE A 55 12.96 9.72 -9.09
CA PHE A 55 11.64 9.34 -9.62
C PHE A 55 11.65 7.97 -10.29
N ARG A 56 12.69 7.64 -11.08
CA ARG A 56 12.82 6.31 -11.70
C ARG A 56 12.99 5.21 -10.66
N TRP A 57 13.75 5.44 -9.59
CA TRP A 57 13.88 4.50 -8.48
C TRP A 57 12.55 4.26 -7.78
N ILE A 58 11.81 5.31 -7.41
CA ILE A 58 10.49 5.14 -6.78
C ILE A 58 9.54 4.38 -7.69
N ARG A 59 9.49 4.74 -8.98
CA ARG A 59 8.63 4.06 -9.96
C ARG A 59 8.95 2.57 -10.08
N ALA A 60 10.22 2.19 -9.96
CA ALA A 60 10.67 0.81 -10.06
C ALA A 60 10.46 0.04 -8.74
N TYR A 61 10.88 0.61 -7.62
CA TYR A 61 11.03 -0.12 -6.35
C TYR A 61 9.83 0.00 -5.41
N ALA A 62 9.00 1.04 -5.52
CA ALA A 62 7.79 1.16 -4.68
C ALA A 62 6.80 -0.01 -4.87
N PRO A 63 6.39 -0.38 -6.10
CA PRO A 63 5.52 -1.55 -6.29
C PRO A 63 6.22 -2.88 -5.99
N GLU A 64 7.53 -2.96 -6.22
CA GLU A 64 8.30 -4.16 -5.91
C GLU A 64 8.43 -4.39 -4.40
N LEU A 65 8.57 -3.31 -3.61
CA LEU A 65 8.56 -3.36 -2.16
C LEU A 65 7.23 -3.92 -1.63
N ASP A 66 6.09 -3.42 -2.11
CA ASP A 66 4.76 -3.94 -1.73
C ASP A 66 4.64 -5.43 -2.00
N LYS A 67 5.02 -5.86 -3.21
CA LYS A 67 5.00 -7.27 -3.61
C LYS A 67 5.85 -8.15 -2.70
N ARG A 68 7.03 -7.68 -2.30
CA ARG A 68 7.96 -8.42 -1.43
C ARG A 68 7.54 -8.41 0.03
N VAL A 69 6.86 -7.37 0.51
CA VAL A 69 6.39 -7.28 1.90
C VAL A 69 5.19 -8.18 2.16
N ARG A 70 4.24 -8.29 1.21
CA ARG A 70 2.97 -9.02 1.40
C ARG A 70 3.09 -10.44 1.96
N PRO A 71 4.03 -11.31 1.52
CA PRO A 71 4.19 -12.66 2.07
C PRO A 71 4.62 -12.71 3.54
N HIS A 72 5.16 -11.62 4.09
CA HIS A 72 5.67 -11.55 5.45
C HIS A 72 4.68 -10.90 6.44
N LEU A 73 3.51 -10.49 5.96
CA LEU A 73 2.47 -9.89 6.78
C LEU A 73 1.81 -10.95 7.66
N GLN A 74 1.57 -10.60 8.92
CA GLN A 74 0.79 -11.43 9.83
C GLN A 74 -0.67 -11.52 9.40
N MET A 75 -1.35 -12.62 9.74
CA MET A 75 -2.76 -12.80 9.41
C MET A 75 -3.64 -11.68 9.98
N THR A 76 -4.49 -11.09 9.13
CA THR A 76 -5.54 -10.15 9.57
C THR A 76 -6.71 -10.88 10.21
N ASN A 77 -7.52 -10.16 10.98
CA ASN A 77 -8.75 -10.73 11.53
C ASN A 77 -9.96 -10.56 10.59
N GLY A 78 -11.01 -11.37 10.82
CA GLY A 78 -12.23 -11.36 10.02
C GLY A 78 -13.19 -10.17 10.26
N SER A 79 -12.76 -9.08 10.91
CA SER A 79 -13.58 -7.88 11.13
C SER A 79 -13.00 -6.69 10.36
N TRP A 80 -13.50 -6.48 9.15
CA TRP A 80 -13.00 -5.47 8.23
C TRP A 80 -13.70 -4.12 8.42
N ARG A 81 -12.94 -3.05 8.23
CA ARG A 81 -13.40 -1.67 8.04
C ARG A 81 -12.95 -1.23 6.67
N VAL A 82 -13.88 -0.78 5.85
CA VAL A 82 -13.64 -0.49 4.45
C VAL A 82 -14.22 0.87 4.13
N ASP A 83 -13.43 1.69 3.46
CA ASP A 83 -13.82 3.02 3.07
C ASP A 83 -13.12 3.41 1.77
N GLU A 84 -13.61 4.48 1.14
CA GLU A 84 -12.96 5.10 -0.01
C GLU A 84 -12.59 6.55 0.29
N THR A 85 -11.43 6.96 -0.20
CA THR A 85 -11.09 8.38 -0.29
C THR A 85 -10.78 8.79 -1.72
N TYR A 86 -10.91 10.07 -2.01
CA TYR A 86 -10.43 10.64 -3.26
C TYR A 86 -8.96 11.03 -3.17
N ILE A 87 -8.22 10.85 -4.26
CA ILE A 87 -6.89 11.41 -4.50
C ILE A 87 -6.83 11.98 -5.92
N ARG A 88 -5.88 12.89 -6.20
CA ARG A 88 -5.77 13.53 -7.52
C ARG A 88 -4.73 12.83 -8.39
N ALA A 89 -5.09 12.48 -9.62
CA ALA A 89 -4.16 12.00 -10.63
C ALA A 89 -4.48 12.61 -12.00
N LYS A 90 -3.46 13.12 -12.69
CA LYS A 90 -3.57 13.82 -14.00
C LYS A 90 -4.68 14.89 -13.99
N GLY A 91 -4.78 15.63 -12.88
CA GLY A 91 -5.80 16.68 -12.70
C GLY A 91 -7.19 16.19 -12.31
N GLN A 92 -7.48 14.88 -12.38
CA GLN A 92 -8.78 14.28 -12.09
C GLN A 92 -8.82 13.66 -10.68
N TRP A 93 -10.00 13.66 -10.06
CA TRP A 93 -10.25 12.92 -8.83
C TRP A 93 -10.47 11.45 -9.14
N ILE A 94 -9.75 10.58 -8.44
CA ILE A 94 -9.87 9.12 -8.50
C ILE A 94 -10.05 8.57 -7.09
N TYR A 95 -10.58 7.36 -6.97
CA TYR A 95 -10.94 6.74 -5.71
C TYR A 95 -9.88 5.74 -5.27
N LEU A 96 -9.37 5.91 -4.06
CA LEU A 96 -8.55 4.94 -3.34
C LEU A 96 -9.44 4.21 -2.34
N TYR A 97 -9.70 2.94 -2.62
CA TYR A 97 -10.34 2.01 -1.71
C TYR A 97 -9.29 1.51 -0.72
N GLY A 98 -9.63 1.45 0.56
CA GLY A 98 -8.78 0.89 1.61
C GLY A 98 -9.58 -0.02 2.54
N ALA A 99 -8.95 -1.09 3.01
CA ALA A 99 -9.50 -1.94 4.06
C ALA A 99 -8.47 -2.22 5.14
N VAL A 100 -8.92 -2.16 6.39
CA VAL A 100 -8.16 -2.54 7.58
C VAL A 100 -8.98 -3.48 8.45
N ASP A 101 -8.30 -4.29 9.24
CA ASP A 101 -8.95 -5.14 10.23
C ASP A 101 -9.28 -4.39 11.52
N ALA A 102 -9.86 -5.06 12.52
CA ALA A 102 -10.21 -4.44 13.80
C ALA A 102 -9.02 -3.96 14.65
N ARG A 103 -7.79 -4.38 14.33
CA ARG A 103 -6.55 -3.96 14.98
C ARG A 103 -5.84 -2.85 14.20
N GLY A 104 -6.40 -2.43 13.06
CA GLY A 104 -5.80 -1.44 12.16
C GLY A 104 -4.75 -2.01 11.21
N GLN A 105 -4.61 -3.33 11.12
CA GLN A 105 -3.72 -3.96 10.16
C GLN A 105 -4.32 -3.89 8.75
N THR A 106 -3.49 -3.55 7.77
CA THR A 106 -3.96 -3.32 6.39
C THR A 106 -4.32 -4.65 5.73
N ILE A 107 -5.52 -4.72 5.16
CA ILE A 107 -5.98 -5.88 4.41
C ILE A 107 -5.55 -5.71 2.95
N ASP A 108 -6.05 -4.66 2.30
CA ASP A 108 -5.63 -4.29 0.95
C ASP A 108 -6.06 -2.86 0.60
N PHE A 109 -5.58 -2.37 -0.54
CA PHE A 109 -5.97 -1.10 -1.14
C PHE A 109 -6.20 -1.27 -2.65
N LEU A 110 -7.03 -0.42 -3.25
CA LEU A 110 -7.21 -0.40 -4.71
C LEU A 110 -7.46 1.01 -5.21
N LEU A 111 -6.70 1.40 -6.22
CA LEU A 111 -6.94 2.63 -6.96
C LEU A 111 -7.92 2.36 -8.12
N SER A 112 -8.98 3.15 -8.19
CA SER A 112 -10.05 3.04 -9.19
C SER A 112 -10.45 4.42 -9.73
N PRO A 113 -10.63 4.58 -11.06
CA PRO A 113 -11.21 5.79 -11.63
C PRO A 113 -12.68 6.00 -11.28
N ARG A 114 -13.39 4.95 -10.85
CA ARG A 114 -14.84 4.96 -10.60
C ARG A 114 -15.18 4.51 -9.20
N ARG A 115 -16.28 5.04 -8.67
CA ARG A 115 -16.90 4.63 -7.40
C ARG A 115 -18.21 3.90 -7.68
N ASP A 116 -18.11 2.63 -8.08
CA ASP A 116 -19.25 1.79 -8.44
C ASP A 116 -19.15 0.38 -7.81
N ALA A 117 -20.22 -0.40 -7.94
CA ALA A 117 -20.27 -1.77 -7.40
C ALA A 117 -19.29 -2.72 -8.09
N ALA A 118 -18.84 -2.43 -9.33
CA ALA A 118 -17.83 -3.25 -10.01
C ALA A 118 -16.44 -3.01 -9.40
N ALA A 119 -16.09 -1.75 -9.12
CA ALA A 119 -14.87 -1.38 -8.41
C ALA A 119 -14.85 -1.97 -7.00
N ALA A 120 -15.95 -1.88 -6.25
CA ALA A 120 -16.06 -2.48 -4.91
C ALA A 120 -15.90 -4.02 -4.95
N ARG A 121 -16.52 -4.71 -5.91
CA ARG A 121 -16.33 -6.17 -6.09
C ARG A 121 -14.88 -6.51 -6.43
N ARG A 122 -14.26 -5.75 -7.34
CA ARG A 122 -12.85 -5.93 -7.69
C ARG A 122 -11.97 -5.75 -6.45
N PHE A 123 -12.20 -4.71 -5.66
CA PHE A 123 -11.47 -4.46 -4.42
C PHE A 123 -11.56 -5.64 -3.46
N PHE A 124 -12.77 -6.13 -3.15
CA PHE A 124 -12.93 -7.27 -2.25
C PHE A 124 -12.26 -8.55 -2.80
N ARG A 125 -12.31 -8.80 -4.11
CA ARG A 125 -11.64 -9.95 -4.72
C ARG A 125 -10.12 -9.88 -4.59
N GLU A 126 -9.54 -8.71 -4.85
CA GLU A 126 -8.09 -8.52 -4.68
C GLU A 126 -7.69 -8.68 -3.21
N ALA A 127 -8.47 -8.10 -2.28
CA ALA A 127 -8.25 -8.26 -0.85
C ALA A 127 -8.29 -9.73 -0.40
N LEU A 128 -9.28 -10.50 -0.87
CA LEU A 128 -9.42 -11.92 -0.52
C LEU A 128 -8.32 -12.81 -1.12
N LYS A 129 -7.63 -12.38 -2.17
CA LYS A 129 -6.49 -13.12 -2.75
C LYS A 129 -5.21 -12.97 -1.94
N GLN A 130 -5.13 -11.99 -1.05
CA GLN A 130 -3.92 -11.72 -0.29
C GLN A 130 -3.63 -12.85 0.71
N PRO A 131 -2.37 -13.32 0.82
CA PRO A 131 -2.04 -14.49 1.62
C PRO A 131 -2.31 -14.30 3.12
N HIS A 132 -2.21 -13.06 3.60
CA HIS A 132 -2.41 -12.70 5.00
C HIS A 132 -3.88 -12.39 5.34
N THR A 133 -4.80 -12.54 4.38
CA THR A 133 -6.19 -12.09 4.55
C THR A 133 -7.13 -13.22 4.96
N VAL A 134 -7.87 -12.99 6.05
CA VAL A 134 -8.95 -13.88 6.50
C VAL A 134 -10.28 -13.43 5.93
N ASN A 135 -11.06 -14.37 5.38
CA ASN A 135 -12.42 -14.09 4.88
C ASN A 135 -13.29 -13.45 5.98
N PRO A 136 -13.94 -12.30 5.70
CA PRO A 136 -14.54 -11.50 6.76
C PRO A 136 -15.82 -12.13 7.31
N ARG A 137 -15.92 -12.16 8.64
CA ARG A 137 -17.17 -12.40 9.37
C ARG A 137 -18.00 -11.12 9.47
N THR A 138 -17.36 -9.95 9.45
CA THR A 138 -18.02 -8.65 9.47
C THR A 138 -17.28 -7.66 8.58
N ILE A 139 -18.02 -6.92 7.76
CA ILE A 139 -17.53 -5.80 6.97
C ILE A 139 -18.29 -4.56 7.42
N THR A 140 -17.55 -3.58 7.92
CA THR A 140 -18.08 -2.26 8.26
C THR A 140 -17.71 -1.29 7.16
N VAL A 141 -18.69 -0.58 6.62
CA VAL A 141 -18.51 0.40 5.54
C VAL A 141 -19.13 1.72 5.94
N ASP A 142 -18.66 2.83 5.38
CA ASP A 142 -19.43 4.08 5.40
C ASP A 142 -20.58 4.01 4.36
N LYS A 143 -21.47 4.99 4.34
CA LYS A 143 -22.76 5.07 3.59
C LYS A 143 -22.70 4.85 2.05
N GLY A 144 -21.63 4.29 1.48
CA GLY A 144 -21.52 3.96 0.06
C GLY A 144 -22.50 2.86 -0.38
N ALA A 145 -23.42 3.21 -1.30
CA ALA A 145 -24.40 2.28 -1.87
C ALA A 145 -23.77 1.13 -2.69
N ALA A 146 -22.53 1.29 -3.16
CA ALA A 146 -21.81 0.30 -3.95
C ALA A 146 -21.47 -0.97 -3.14
N TYR A 147 -21.11 -0.82 -1.85
CA TYR A 147 -20.65 -1.95 -1.03
C TYR A 147 -21.74 -2.97 -0.74
N PRO A 148 -22.97 -2.61 -0.32
CA PRO A 148 -24.03 -3.59 -0.11
C PRO A 148 -24.39 -4.39 -1.37
N ILE A 149 -24.36 -3.73 -2.54
CA ILE A 149 -24.63 -4.39 -3.84
C ILE A 149 -23.53 -5.40 -4.15
N ALA A 150 -22.27 -4.98 -4.04
CA ALA A 150 -21.10 -5.83 -4.25
C ALA A 150 -21.10 -7.04 -3.30
N ALA A 151 -21.35 -6.79 -2.02
CA ALA A 151 -21.45 -7.79 -0.97
C ALA A 151 -22.50 -8.87 -1.24
N LYS A 152 -23.71 -8.45 -1.63
CA LYS A 152 -24.82 -9.37 -1.89
C LYS A 152 -24.51 -10.29 -3.08
N ALA A 153 -23.90 -9.75 -4.13
CA ALA A 153 -23.45 -10.53 -5.28
C ALA A 153 -22.36 -11.53 -4.86
N MET A 154 -21.31 -11.07 -4.18
CA MET A 154 -20.19 -11.94 -3.77
C MET A 154 -20.60 -13.05 -2.79
N LYS A 155 -21.61 -12.83 -1.95
CA LYS A 155 -22.19 -13.89 -1.10
C LYS A 155 -22.95 -14.93 -1.92
N ARG A 156 -23.65 -14.50 -2.98
CA ARG A 156 -24.35 -15.41 -3.91
C ARG A 156 -23.34 -16.25 -4.68
N ASP A 157 -22.23 -15.64 -5.08
CA ASP A 157 -21.15 -16.28 -5.83
C ASP A 157 -20.24 -17.17 -4.94
N GLY A 158 -20.47 -17.21 -3.62
CA GLY A 158 -19.70 -18.01 -2.67
C GLY A 158 -18.32 -17.45 -2.30
N GLU A 159 -17.97 -16.24 -2.77
CA GLU A 159 -16.68 -15.58 -2.51
C GLU A 159 -16.60 -15.04 -1.08
N LEU A 160 -17.71 -14.50 -0.57
CA LEU A 160 -17.82 -14.04 0.83
C LEU A 160 -18.60 -15.06 1.66
N GLY A 161 -18.22 -15.21 2.93
CA GLY A 161 -18.95 -16.07 3.87
C GLY A 161 -20.45 -15.76 3.87
N ARG A 162 -21.28 -16.81 3.76
CA ARG A 162 -22.75 -16.71 3.70
C ARG A 162 -23.32 -15.85 4.84
N PHE A 163 -22.76 -15.98 6.03
CA PHE A 163 -23.17 -15.27 7.26
C PHE A 163 -22.39 -13.98 7.55
N ALA A 164 -21.52 -13.53 6.63
CA ALA A 164 -20.76 -12.30 6.83
C ALA A 164 -21.71 -11.11 7.05
N LYS A 165 -21.56 -10.38 8.15
CA LYS A 165 -22.44 -9.24 8.48
C LYS A 165 -21.94 -7.97 7.80
N PHE A 166 -22.82 -7.22 7.14
CA PHE A 166 -22.51 -5.88 6.65
C PHE A 166 -23.10 -4.85 7.60
N ARG A 167 -22.27 -3.90 8.02
CA ARG A 167 -22.64 -2.87 8.99
C ARG A 167 -22.32 -1.49 8.43
N GLN A 168 -23.19 -0.53 8.69
CA GLN A 168 -22.96 0.89 8.43
C GLN A 168 -22.85 1.60 9.78
N VAL A 169 -21.65 1.67 10.33
CA VAL A 169 -21.39 2.27 11.65
C VAL A 169 -20.26 3.27 11.53
N LYS A 170 -20.61 4.56 11.52
CA LYS A 170 -19.68 5.66 11.30
C LYS A 170 -18.47 5.63 12.24
N PHE A 171 -18.69 5.42 13.53
CA PHE A 171 -17.63 5.50 14.55
C PHE A 171 -16.54 4.42 14.41
N LEU A 172 -16.87 3.27 13.79
CA LEU A 172 -15.91 2.19 13.62
C LEU A 172 -14.96 2.41 12.42
N ASN A 173 -15.27 3.38 11.54
CA ASN A 173 -14.46 3.68 10.37
C ASN A 173 -13.30 4.65 10.66
N ASN A 174 -13.22 5.23 11.86
CA ASN A 174 -12.13 6.13 12.24
C ASN A 174 -10.72 5.53 11.97
N ILE A 175 -10.57 4.21 12.09
CA ILE A 175 -9.31 3.51 11.85
C ILE A 175 -8.90 3.57 10.36
N VAL A 176 -9.83 3.29 9.44
CA VAL A 176 -9.53 3.35 8.00
C VAL A 176 -9.40 4.81 7.53
N GLU A 177 -10.15 5.74 8.14
CA GLU A 177 -9.98 7.17 7.90
C GLU A 177 -8.59 7.68 8.31
N GLN A 178 -8.03 7.16 9.40
CA GLN A 178 -6.68 7.51 9.85
C GLN A 178 -5.61 7.08 8.82
N ASP A 179 -5.76 5.90 8.22
CA ASP A 179 -4.91 5.45 7.12
C ASP A 179 -5.02 6.37 5.90
N HIS A 180 -6.25 6.73 5.52
CA HIS A 180 -6.49 7.67 4.43
C HIS A 180 -5.81 9.03 4.67
N ARG A 181 -5.80 9.52 5.92
CA ARG A 181 -5.09 10.76 6.28
C ARG A 181 -3.58 10.63 6.08
N ARG A 182 -2.98 9.48 6.41
CA ARG A 182 -1.56 9.21 6.16
C ARG A 182 -1.24 9.30 4.67
N ILE A 183 -2.02 8.63 3.82
CA ILE A 183 -1.81 8.68 2.36
C ILE A 183 -1.99 10.09 1.82
N LYS A 184 -3.04 10.80 2.25
CA LYS A 184 -3.23 12.21 1.84
C LYS A 184 -2.04 13.08 2.24
N ARG A 185 -1.49 12.93 3.44
CA ARG A 185 -0.31 13.66 3.89
C ARG A 185 0.91 13.43 3.00
N LEU A 186 1.09 12.22 2.47
CA LEU A 186 2.21 11.89 1.57
C LEU A 186 1.96 12.36 0.12
N VAL A 187 0.71 12.37 -0.34
CA VAL A 187 0.35 12.70 -1.73
C VAL A 187 0.16 14.20 -1.95
N LEU A 188 -0.39 14.92 -0.97
CA LEU A 188 -0.78 16.33 -1.12
C LEU A 188 0.39 17.28 -1.40
N PRO A 189 1.58 17.16 -0.76
CA PRO A 189 2.73 18.02 -1.07
C PRO A 189 3.18 17.93 -2.54
N GLY A 190 3.02 16.76 -3.16
CA GLY A 190 3.29 16.54 -4.58
C GLY A 190 2.19 17.04 -5.53
N LEU A 191 1.11 17.62 -5.01
CA LEU A 191 -0.09 18.06 -5.75
C LEU A 191 -0.77 16.91 -6.51
N GLY A 192 -0.67 15.69 -6.00
CA GLY A 192 -1.19 14.48 -6.63
C GLY A 192 -0.27 13.92 -7.72
N PHE A 193 -0.74 12.88 -8.39
CA PHE A 193 0.07 12.15 -9.37
C PHE A 193 -0.09 12.71 -10.79
N LYS A 194 0.95 12.64 -11.61
CA LYS A 194 0.87 13.00 -13.04
C LYS A 194 0.33 11.88 -13.93
N SER A 195 0.32 10.64 -13.42
CA SER A 195 -0.15 9.45 -14.12
C SER A 195 -0.84 8.49 -13.16
N PHE A 196 -1.91 7.83 -13.62
CA PHE A 196 -2.61 6.80 -12.87
C PHE A 196 -1.70 5.61 -12.54
N VAL A 197 -0.95 5.10 -13.53
CA VAL A 197 -0.09 3.92 -13.37
C VAL A 197 1.05 4.21 -12.39
N SER A 198 1.73 5.34 -12.57
CA SER A 198 2.80 5.74 -11.66
C SER A 198 2.27 5.97 -10.25
N GLY A 199 1.12 6.63 -10.12
CA GLY A 199 0.49 6.88 -8.82
C GLY A 199 0.11 5.59 -8.10
N SER A 200 -0.48 4.63 -8.82
CA SER A 200 -0.80 3.32 -8.26
C SER A 200 0.44 2.59 -7.73
N GLY A 201 1.56 2.63 -8.47
CA GLY A 201 2.82 2.02 -8.04
C GLY A 201 3.42 2.70 -6.81
N THR A 202 3.37 4.03 -6.75
CA THR A 202 3.86 4.80 -5.59
C THR A 202 3.00 4.56 -4.35
N ILE A 203 1.67 4.54 -4.49
CA ILE A 203 0.75 4.22 -3.37
C ILE A 203 1.04 2.83 -2.82
N ALA A 204 1.34 1.86 -3.68
CA ALA A 204 1.73 0.53 -3.21
C ALA A 204 2.95 0.59 -2.28
N GLY A 205 3.97 1.37 -2.63
CA GLY A 205 5.10 1.60 -1.72
C GLY A 205 4.71 2.35 -0.43
N TYR A 206 3.82 3.34 -0.51
CA TYR A 206 3.34 4.07 0.69
C TYR A 206 2.63 3.15 1.66
N GLU A 207 1.81 2.23 1.16
CA GLU A 207 1.09 1.23 1.94
C GLU A 207 2.03 0.15 2.47
N ALA A 208 3.00 -0.30 1.69
CA ALA A 208 4.05 -1.23 2.15
C ALA A 208 4.80 -0.66 3.36
N MET A 209 5.21 0.60 3.30
CA MET A 209 5.81 1.29 4.44
C MET A 209 4.82 1.44 5.60
N ALA A 210 3.54 1.72 5.33
CA ALA A 210 2.52 1.82 6.38
C ALA A 210 2.36 0.51 7.15
N MET A 211 2.26 -0.61 6.44
CA MET A 211 2.13 -1.96 7.02
C MET A 211 3.32 -2.29 7.94
N MET A 212 4.55 -1.99 7.49
CA MET A 212 5.73 -2.15 8.34
C MET A 212 5.71 -1.23 9.57
N CYS A 213 5.39 0.06 9.40
CA CYS A 213 5.32 0.99 10.52
C CYS A 213 4.24 0.64 11.55
N LYS A 214 3.17 -0.06 11.15
CA LYS A 214 2.12 -0.60 12.03
C LYS A 214 2.52 -1.90 12.75
N GLY A 215 3.71 -2.42 12.49
CA GLY A 215 4.16 -3.70 13.04
C GLY A 215 3.41 -4.90 12.46
N HIS A 216 2.89 -4.80 11.23
CA HIS A 216 2.20 -5.91 10.57
C HIS A 216 3.16 -7.04 10.19
N VAL A 217 4.45 -6.73 10.09
CA VAL A 217 5.53 -7.69 9.85
C VAL A 217 6.18 -8.01 11.19
N ALA A 218 6.17 -9.29 11.59
CA ALA A 218 6.69 -9.71 12.89
C ALA A 218 8.18 -9.38 13.09
N SER A 219 8.99 -9.50 12.04
CA SER A 219 10.43 -9.21 12.04
C SER A 219 10.77 -7.72 11.90
N ALA A 220 9.77 -6.85 11.69
CA ALA A 220 9.95 -5.41 11.57
C ALA A 220 8.95 -4.71 12.50
N PRO A 221 9.23 -4.68 13.82
CA PRO A 221 8.31 -4.14 14.80
C PRO A 221 7.98 -2.66 14.56
N ALA A 222 6.81 -2.26 15.05
CA ALA A 222 6.39 -0.86 15.02
C ALA A 222 7.42 0.01 15.76
N ASN A 223 7.65 1.22 15.25
CA ASN A 223 8.60 2.21 15.80
C ASN A 223 10.08 1.80 15.85
N ASP A 224 10.47 0.68 15.24
CA ASP A 224 11.88 0.30 15.07
C ASP A 224 12.34 0.55 13.62
N MET A 225 12.94 1.72 13.39
CA MET A 225 13.36 2.13 12.05
C MET A 225 14.56 1.36 11.53
N MET A 226 15.40 0.81 12.43
CA MET A 226 16.56 0.00 12.07
C MET A 226 16.11 -1.39 11.65
N ALA A 227 15.29 -2.07 12.46
CA ALA A 227 14.74 -3.38 12.09
C ALA A 227 13.92 -3.33 10.79
N GLN A 228 13.15 -2.25 10.58
CA GLN A 228 12.46 -2.01 9.30
C GLN A 228 13.43 -1.79 8.14
N SER A 229 14.58 -1.17 8.38
CA SER A 229 15.63 -1.00 7.36
C SER A 229 16.23 -2.34 6.96
N ASP A 230 16.66 -3.10 7.97
CA ASP A 230 17.33 -4.39 7.78
C ASP A 230 16.41 -5.38 7.10
N PHE A 231 15.12 -5.38 7.47
CA PHE A 231 14.11 -6.18 6.81
C PHE A 231 13.96 -5.82 5.32
N VAL A 232 13.88 -4.52 4.98
CA VAL A 232 13.80 -4.10 3.58
C VAL A 232 15.07 -4.49 2.81
N THR A 233 16.26 -4.28 3.39
CA THR A 233 17.51 -4.72 2.77
C THR A 233 17.52 -6.23 2.53
N ALA A 234 17.11 -7.03 3.51
CA ALA A 234 17.01 -8.48 3.38
C ALA A 234 16.03 -8.91 2.27
N LEU A 235 14.87 -8.24 2.15
CA LEU A 235 13.91 -8.50 1.07
C LEU A 235 14.52 -8.29 -0.32
N PHE A 236 15.41 -7.31 -0.47
CA PHE A 236 16.03 -6.98 -1.75
C PHE A 236 17.31 -7.77 -2.04
N SER A 237 18.06 -8.16 -1.00
CA SER A 237 19.25 -9.02 -1.10
C SER A 237 18.94 -10.50 -1.29
N ALA A 238 17.80 -11.00 -0.76
CA ALA A 238 17.38 -12.39 -0.97
C ALA A 238 16.98 -12.71 -2.43
N ALA A 239 16.96 -11.71 -3.31
CA ALA A 239 16.72 -11.88 -4.75
C ALA A 239 17.97 -11.57 -5.62
N ALA A 240 19.14 -11.43 -4.99
CA ALA A 240 20.41 -11.17 -5.67
C ALA A 240 21.14 -12.45 -6.07
#